data_AF-A0A355L4Q2-F1
#
_entry.id   AF-A0A355L4Q2-F1
#
_cell.length_a   1.000
_cell.length_b   1.000
_cell.length_c   1.000
_cell.angle_alpha   90.00
_cell.angle_beta   90.00
_cell.angle_gamma   90.00
#
_symmetry.space_group_name_H-M   'P 1'
#
loop_
_entity.id
_entity.type
_entity.pdbx_description
1 polymer ?
#
loop_
_entity_poly.entity_id
_entity_poly.type
_entity_poly.pdbx_seq_one_letter_code
_entity_poly.pdbx_strand_id
1 'polypeptide(L)'
;MYNWLLIIYVNYYIINNKLNQSKKGNIMASFAYIKELFEKKDKNGNGYLDLLVIGSDKKEYPAKVWQFDNNGQFEKDDVVEIEYTLDNYRGKNQLTITSIKKAPSDMMKEFVPASEHDGKAVFAMLLNKVNAFKDEELKAIVKDIMLQNREALEVFPAAYRLHHAIVGGLMLHTASIVEMAEKTCEVYPNVNRELLLAGAILHDVAKTFEMNTGKTGLCTGYTVGGELIGHLVKGAMMVNDTAKKLGISSETVTLLEHMILSHHGIPEYGAAVRPMFLEAEILSTLDSLDATIFEFNSAASKVEPGEFSDRQWMLDNRKVFNHGLAPSDYKVNLGE
;
A
#
# COMPACT_ATOMS: atom_id res chain seq x y z
N MET A 1 -12.31 -0.21 34.52
CA MET A 1 -11.71 -0.44 33.18
C MET A 1 -11.86 0.71 32.19
N TYR A 2 -12.82 1.64 32.35
CA TYR A 2 -13.02 2.76 31.41
C TYR A 2 -12.13 4.01 31.61
N ASN A 3 -11.36 4.10 32.70
CA ASN A 3 -10.58 5.31 33.03
C ASN A 3 -9.13 5.30 32.53
N TRP A 4 -8.59 4.15 32.10
CA TRP A 4 -7.21 4.04 31.60
C TRP A 4 -7.09 4.36 30.11
N LEU A 5 -8.08 3.98 29.30
CA LEU A 5 -8.13 4.31 27.87
C LEU A 5 -8.30 5.81 27.61
N LEU A 6 -9.03 6.53 28.48
CA LEU A 6 -9.22 7.98 28.36
C LEU A 6 -7.94 8.77 28.64
N ILE A 7 -7.08 8.30 29.55
CA ILE A 7 -5.81 8.97 29.89
C ILE A 7 -4.77 8.81 28.76
N ILE A 8 -4.78 7.66 28.07
CA ILE A 8 -3.95 7.45 26.86
C ILE A 8 -4.44 8.37 25.73
N TYR A 9 -5.75 8.46 25.51
CA TYR A 9 -6.33 9.32 24.46
C TYR A 9 -6.11 10.82 24.69
N VAL A 10 -6.18 11.28 25.95
CA VAL A 10 -5.96 12.70 26.29
C VAL A 10 -4.48 13.09 26.20
N ASN A 11 -3.54 12.20 26.52
CA ASN A 11 -2.11 12.45 26.28
C ASN A 11 -1.74 12.36 24.80
N TYR A 12 -2.37 11.47 24.04
CA TYR A 12 -2.16 11.32 22.60
C TYR A 12 -2.54 12.59 21.80
N TYR A 13 -3.60 13.30 22.21
CA TYR A 13 -4.00 14.57 21.59
C TYR A 13 -3.09 15.76 21.94
N ILE A 14 -2.38 15.72 23.07
CA ILE A 14 -1.47 16.80 23.50
C ILE A 14 -0.12 16.74 22.76
N ILE A 15 0.31 15.55 22.33
CA ILE A 15 1.58 15.35 21.60
C ILE A 15 1.48 15.83 20.14
N ASN A 16 0.30 15.78 19.52
CA ASN A 16 0.13 16.05 18.09
C ASN A 16 0.01 17.52 17.67
N ASN A 17 0.16 18.51 18.57
CA ASN A 17 -0.17 19.90 18.23
C ASN A 17 0.79 21.02 18.65
N LYS A 18 2.08 20.75 18.90
CA LYS A 18 3.05 21.84 19.16
C LYS A 18 4.42 21.61 18.55
N LEU A 19 4.58 21.93 17.27
CA LEU A 19 5.89 22.28 16.69
C LEU A 19 6.15 23.81 16.64
N ASN A 20 5.28 24.65 17.22
CA ASN A 20 5.38 26.11 17.11
C ASN A 20 5.29 26.88 18.45
N GLN A 21 5.90 26.38 19.53
CA GLN A 21 6.17 27.23 20.70
C GLN A 21 7.62 27.08 21.16
N SER A 22 8.49 27.92 20.59
CA SER A 22 9.90 28.00 20.93
C SER A 22 10.10 28.58 22.33
N LYS A 23 10.66 27.79 23.23
CA LYS A 23 11.58 28.27 24.28
C LYS A 23 12.79 27.37 24.28
N LYS A 24 13.98 27.94 24.02
CA LYS A 24 15.28 27.25 24.13
C LYS A 24 15.33 26.52 25.48
N GLY A 25 15.60 25.21 25.47
CA GLY A 25 15.85 24.42 26.66
C GLY A 25 14.74 23.50 27.16
N ASN A 26 13.59 23.39 26.47
CA ASN A 26 12.58 22.37 26.82
C ASN A 26 12.82 21.07 26.04
N ILE A 27 12.89 19.95 26.76
CA ILE A 27 12.81 18.61 26.20
C ILE A 27 11.40 18.41 25.64
N MET A 28 11.31 17.99 24.39
CA MET A 28 10.06 17.65 23.69
C MET A 28 10.01 16.15 23.47
N ALA A 29 8.81 15.57 23.38
CA ALA A 29 8.61 14.17 23.05
C ALA A 29 7.71 14.03 21.82
N SER A 30 8.04 13.13 20.90
CA SER A 30 7.19 12.78 19.75
C SER A 30 7.55 11.40 19.21
N PHE A 31 6.73 10.90 18.28
CA PHE A 31 7.12 9.79 17.42
C PHE A 31 7.90 10.30 16.21
N ALA A 32 8.77 9.45 15.67
CA ALA A 32 9.51 9.71 14.46
C ALA A 32 9.81 8.41 13.71
N TYR A 33 9.83 8.47 12.38
CA TYR A 33 10.24 7.37 11.52
C TYR A 33 11.71 7.52 11.11
N ILE A 34 12.53 6.48 11.26
CA ILE A 34 13.94 6.47 10.90
C ILE A 34 14.10 6.25 9.40
N LYS A 35 14.29 7.33 8.65
CA LYS A 35 14.52 7.29 7.19
C LYS A 35 15.94 6.85 6.85
N GLU A 36 16.93 7.33 7.60
CA GLU A 36 18.33 6.93 7.48
C GLU A 36 18.96 6.76 8.87
N LEU A 37 19.86 5.78 9.01
CA LEU A 37 20.61 5.52 10.23
C LEU A 37 22.07 5.24 9.90
N PHE A 38 22.97 5.98 10.52
CA PHE A 38 24.41 5.75 10.44
C PHE A 38 25.03 5.70 11.84
N GLU A 39 25.74 4.61 12.12
CA GLU A 39 26.53 4.47 13.34
C GLU A 39 27.92 5.10 13.12
N LYS A 40 28.27 6.10 13.94
CA LYS A 40 29.51 6.86 13.81
C LYS A 40 30.22 6.99 15.15
N LYS A 41 31.49 7.42 15.12
CA LYS A 41 32.27 7.75 16.32
C LYS A 41 32.58 9.24 16.36
N ASP A 42 32.51 9.83 17.56
CA ASP A 42 32.92 11.20 17.80
C ASP A 42 34.46 11.33 17.83
N LYS A 43 34.96 12.56 18.03
CA LYS A 43 36.42 12.83 18.09
C LYS A 43 37.12 12.15 19.28
N ASN A 44 36.37 11.74 20.30
CA ASN A 44 36.86 11.07 21.50
C ASN A 44 36.70 9.54 21.41
N GLY A 45 36.18 9.02 20.29
CA GLY A 45 35.97 7.60 20.05
C GLY A 45 34.63 7.05 20.57
N ASN A 46 33.76 7.88 21.15
CA ASN A 46 32.44 7.45 21.62
C ASN A 46 31.50 7.24 20.43
N GLY A 47 30.70 6.16 20.47
CA GLY A 47 29.64 5.91 19.49
C GLY A 47 28.54 6.96 19.53
N TYR A 48 27.94 7.25 18.38
CA TYR A 48 26.71 8.03 18.28
C TYR A 48 25.93 7.62 17.02
N LEU A 49 24.60 7.85 17.06
CA LEU A 49 23.74 7.70 15.90
C LEU A 49 23.60 9.03 15.15
N ASP A 50 23.82 9.01 13.85
CA ASP A 50 23.50 10.08 12.91
C ASP A 50 22.29 9.65 12.09
N LEU A 51 21.16 10.32 12.29
CA LEU A 51 19.86 9.93 11.79
C LEU A 51 19.28 11.00 10.87
N LEU A 52 18.48 10.57 9.90
CA LEU A 52 17.48 11.39 9.25
C LEU A 52 16.11 10.83 9.63
N VAL A 53 15.29 11.63 10.29
CA VAL A 53 13.97 11.18 10.78
C VAL A 53 12.83 11.97 10.14
N ILE A 54 11.69 11.33 9.93
CA ILE A 54 10.44 11.99 9.56
C ILE A 54 9.60 12.16 10.81
N GLY A 55 9.25 13.39 11.15
CA GLY A 55 8.35 13.70 12.27
C GLY A 55 6.88 13.46 11.95
N SER A 56 6.01 13.49 12.96
CA SER A 56 4.55 13.35 12.77
C SER A 56 3.96 14.40 11.84
N ASP A 57 4.61 15.56 11.68
CA ASP A 57 4.23 16.60 10.72
C ASP A 57 4.70 16.33 9.28
N LYS A 58 5.19 15.11 9.01
CA LYS A 58 5.69 14.61 7.72
C LYS A 58 6.93 15.34 7.19
N LYS A 59 7.63 16.12 8.02
CA LYS A 59 8.89 16.77 7.63
C LYS A 59 10.10 15.98 8.05
N GLU A 60 11.18 16.18 7.30
CA GLU A 60 12.47 15.57 7.56
C GLU A 60 13.32 16.43 8.49
N TYR A 61 13.91 15.78 9.49
CA TYR A 61 14.79 16.41 10.46
C TYR A 61 16.09 15.61 10.58
N PRO A 62 17.26 16.24 10.40
CA PRO A 62 18.50 15.62 10.81
C PRO A 62 18.50 15.49 12.34
N ALA A 63 18.89 14.32 12.85
CA ALA A 63 18.86 14.02 14.27
C ALA A 63 20.12 13.28 14.73
N LYS A 64 20.51 13.48 15.99
CA LYS A 64 21.67 12.82 16.58
C LYS A 64 21.35 12.26 17.95
N VAL A 65 21.80 11.03 18.22
CA VAL A 65 21.83 10.42 19.55
C VAL A 65 23.29 10.29 19.96
N TRP A 66 23.77 11.17 20.83
CA TRP A 66 25.19 11.19 21.26
C TRP A 66 25.47 10.12 22.32
N GLN A 67 26.72 9.64 22.37
CA GLN A 67 27.18 8.66 23.37
C GLN A 67 26.28 7.42 23.40
N PHE A 68 25.91 6.93 22.22
CA PHE A 68 24.97 5.84 22.04
C PHE A 68 25.60 4.75 21.20
N ASP A 69 25.52 3.53 21.68
CA ASP A 69 25.94 2.32 20.96
C ASP A 69 24.71 1.52 20.60
N ASN A 70 24.44 1.42 19.30
CA ASN A 70 23.19 0.88 18.79
C ASN A 70 23.05 -0.61 19.09
N ASN A 71 24.12 -1.39 18.92
CA ASN A 71 24.12 -2.84 19.11
C ASN A 71 22.93 -3.53 18.40
N GLY A 72 22.49 -3.00 17.25
CA GLY A 72 21.34 -3.51 16.49
C GLY A 72 19.96 -3.24 17.10
N GLN A 73 19.84 -2.37 18.11
CA GLN A 73 18.56 -2.02 18.72
C GLN A 73 17.63 -1.28 17.76
N PHE A 74 18.19 -0.40 16.93
CA PHE A 74 17.47 0.41 15.94
C PHE A 74 18.07 0.22 14.56
N GLU A 75 17.22 0.29 13.55
CA GLU A 75 17.62 0.25 12.16
C GLU A 75 16.75 1.20 11.34
N LYS A 76 17.12 1.34 10.07
CA LYS A 76 16.28 2.02 9.08
C LYS A 76 14.87 1.40 9.09
N ASP A 77 13.86 2.23 8.85
CA ASP A 77 12.44 1.88 8.76
C ASP A 77 11.73 1.63 10.10
N ASP A 78 12.42 1.79 11.23
CA ASP A 78 11.77 1.78 12.54
C ASP A 78 10.98 3.06 12.79
N VAL A 79 9.85 2.94 13.49
CA VAL A 79 9.23 4.07 14.18
C VAL A 79 9.66 4.03 15.64
N VAL A 80 10.06 5.19 16.13
CA VAL A 80 10.62 5.38 17.47
C VAL A 80 9.88 6.48 18.21
N GLU A 81 9.76 6.31 19.52
CA GLU A 81 9.44 7.39 20.44
C GLU A 81 10.75 8.08 20.81
N ILE A 82 10.82 9.39 20.63
CA ILE A 82 12.01 10.21 20.90
C ILE A 82 11.70 11.32 21.88
N GLU A 83 12.61 11.54 22.83
CA GLU A 83 12.73 12.81 23.55
C GLU A 83 13.91 13.59 22.99
N TYR A 84 13.72 14.87 22.70
CA TYR A 84 14.74 15.67 22.01
C TYR A 84 14.70 17.15 22.37
N THR A 85 15.82 17.83 22.09
CA THR A 85 15.91 19.29 22.04
C THR A 85 16.15 19.76 20.61
N LEU A 86 15.58 20.91 20.25
CA LEU A 86 15.80 21.54 18.95
C LEU A 86 17.04 22.42 18.99
N ASP A 87 18.10 22.01 18.32
CA ASP A 87 19.31 22.81 18.13
C ASP A 87 19.32 23.44 16.73
N ASN A 88 19.79 24.69 16.63
CA ASN A 88 20.02 25.32 15.34
C ASN A 88 21.50 25.20 15.00
N TYR A 89 21.84 24.28 14.10
CA TYR A 89 23.21 24.08 13.63
C TYR A 89 23.35 24.59 12.20
N ARG A 90 24.15 25.64 12.00
CA ARG A 90 24.42 26.27 10.69
C ARG A 90 23.14 26.70 9.94
N GLY A 91 22.14 27.20 10.65
CA GLY A 91 20.89 27.68 10.04
C GLY A 91 19.87 26.59 9.72
N LYS A 92 20.16 25.32 10.04
CA LYS A 92 19.22 24.20 9.93
C LYS A 92 18.87 23.67 11.32
N ASN A 93 17.59 23.41 11.53
CA ASN A 93 17.13 22.74 12.75
C ASN A 93 17.64 21.29 12.75
N GLN A 94 18.26 20.87 13.85
CA GLN A 94 18.71 19.52 14.12
C GLN A 94 18.15 19.06 15.46
N LEU A 95 17.69 17.82 15.53
CA LEU A 95 17.22 17.23 16.77
C LEU A 95 18.41 16.62 17.52
N THR A 96 18.64 17.04 18.75
CA THR A 96 19.49 16.30 19.68
C THR A 96 18.59 15.41 20.51
N ILE A 97 18.58 14.11 20.21
CA ILE A 97 17.74 13.12 20.89
C ILE A 97 18.41 12.70 22.19
N THR A 98 17.71 12.86 23.30
CA THR A 98 18.15 12.50 24.66
C THR A 98 17.64 11.12 25.10
N SER A 99 16.55 10.64 24.51
CA SER A 99 15.96 9.33 24.78
C SER A 99 15.35 8.79 23.49
N ILE A 100 15.55 7.50 23.20
CA ILE A 100 15.00 6.82 22.02
C ILE A 100 14.52 5.42 22.41
N LYS A 101 13.30 5.07 21.99
CA LYS A 101 12.67 3.76 22.24
C LYS A 101 11.90 3.30 21.01
N LYS A 102 11.71 2.00 20.85
CA LYS A 102 10.81 1.46 19.81
C LYS A 102 9.38 1.90 20.08
N ALA A 103 8.71 2.40 19.06
CA ALA A 103 7.29 2.71 19.16
C ALA A 103 6.44 1.42 19.10
N PRO A 104 5.19 1.48 19.58
CA PRO A 104 4.18 0.46 19.27
C PRO A 104 4.06 0.21 17.76
N SER A 105 3.76 -1.04 17.35
CA SER A 105 3.78 -1.44 15.93
C SER A 105 2.68 -0.79 15.08
N ASP A 106 1.58 -0.38 15.69
CA ASP A 106 0.47 0.32 15.05
C ASP A 106 0.82 1.76 14.62
N MET A 107 1.81 2.38 15.27
CA MET A 107 2.28 3.73 14.92
C MET A 107 2.85 3.83 13.50
N MET A 108 3.26 2.72 12.88
CA MET A 108 3.81 2.71 11.51
C MET A 108 2.87 3.36 10.49
N LYS A 109 1.55 3.15 10.65
CA LYS A 109 0.51 3.69 9.75
C LYS A 109 0.46 5.22 9.73
N GLU A 110 0.93 5.86 10.80
CA GLU A 110 1.00 7.34 10.85
C GLU A 110 2.18 7.90 10.08
N PHE A 111 3.18 7.10 9.72
CA PHE A 111 4.38 7.57 9.01
C PHE A 111 4.44 7.07 7.57
N VAL A 112 3.74 5.98 7.27
CA VAL A 112 3.73 5.30 5.98
C VAL A 112 2.37 5.48 5.30
N PRO A 113 2.30 5.78 4.00
CA PRO A 113 1.04 5.77 3.26
C PRO A 113 0.36 4.39 3.37
N ALA A 114 -0.89 4.39 3.84
CA ALA A 114 -1.67 3.18 4.04
C ALA A 114 -3.10 3.40 3.54
N SER A 115 -3.76 2.32 3.14
CA SER A 115 -5.19 2.30 2.84
C SER A 115 -6.00 2.81 4.05
N GLU A 116 -7.04 3.59 3.77
CA GLU A 116 -8.03 4.00 4.79
C GLU A 116 -8.88 2.81 5.27
N HIS A 117 -8.97 1.76 4.45
CA HIS A 117 -9.65 0.51 4.76
C HIS A 117 -8.70 -0.49 5.39
N ASP A 118 -9.14 -1.16 6.46
CA ASP A 118 -8.37 -2.23 7.10
C ASP A 118 -8.28 -3.46 6.19
N GLY A 119 -7.07 -3.89 5.87
CA GLY A 119 -6.87 -4.99 4.91
C GLY A 119 -7.50 -6.31 5.35
N LYS A 120 -7.68 -6.57 6.66
CA LYS A 120 -8.38 -7.77 7.14
C LYS A 120 -9.87 -7.67 6.88
N ALA A 121 -10.46 -6.49 7.10
CA ALA A 121 -11.86 -6.23 6.78
C ALA A 121 -12.11 -6.37 5.27
N VAL A 122 -11.26 -5.78 4.43
CA VAL A 122 -11.36 -5.90 2.96
C VAL A 122 -11.20 -7.37 2.51
N PHE A 123 -10.23 -8.10 3.07
CA PHE A 123 -10.06 -9.53 2.79
C PHE A 123 -11.30 -10.34 3.16
N ALA A 124 -11.86 -10.12 4.36
CA ALA A 124 -13.07 -10.80 4.79
C ALA A 124 -14.28 -10.47 3.90
N MET A 125 -14.41 -9.21 3.47
CA MET A 125 -15.45 -8.77 2.54
C MET A 125 -15.36 -9.51 1.21
N LEU A 126 -14.18 -9.55 0.57
CA LEU A 126 -14.00 -10.28 -0.69
C LEU A 126 -14.21 -11.79 -0.52
N LEU A 127 -13.70 -12.37 0.57
CA LEU A 127 -13.91 -13.79 0.86
C LEU A 127 -15.39 -14.14 1.05
N ASN A 128 -16.18 -13.23 1.63
CA ASN A 128 -17.63 -13.40 1.75
C ASN A 128 -18.32 -13.40 0.38
N LYS A 129 -17.92 -12.53 -0.55
CA LYS A 129 -18.42 -12.56 -1.93
C LYS A 129 -18.12 -13.90 -2.62
N VAL A 130 -16.90 -14.41 -2.46
CA VAL A 130 -16.50 -15.73 -3.00
C VAL A 130 -17.32 -16.86 -2.38
N ASN A 131 -17.54 -16.85 -1.07
CA ASN A 131 -18.35 -17.88 -0.40
C ASN A 131 -19.81 -17.90 -0.92
N ALA A 132 -20.30 -16.78 -1.45
CA ALA A 132 -21.65 -16.68 -2.02
C ALA A 132 -21.76 -17.16 -3.48
N PHE A 133 -20.65 -17.54 -4.13
CA PHE A 133 -20.68 -18.08 -5.50
C PHE A 133 -21.52 -19.35 -5.58
N LYS A 134 -22.19 -19.59 -6.71
CA LYS A 134 -22.93 -20.82 -7.01
C LYS A 134 -22.08 -21.81 -7.81
N ASP A 135 -21.15 -21.32 -8.61
CA ASP A 135 -20.13 -22.12 -9.26
C ASP A 135 -19.12 -22.62 -8.21
N GLU A 136 -19.19 -23.91 -7.90
CA GLU A 136 -18.36 -24.53 -6.87
C GLU A 136 -16.88 -24.65 -7.28
N GLU A 137 -16.58 -24.72 -8.57
CA GLU A 137 -15.21 -24.80 -9.07
C GLU A 137 -14.51 -23.43 -8.95
N LEU A 138 -15.17 -22.37 -9.40
CA LEU A 138 -14.69 -20.98 -9.21
C LEU A 138 -14.51 -20.67 -7.73
N LYS A 139 -15.51 -20.99 -6.91
CA LYS A 139 -15.45 -20.79 -5.46
C LYS A 139 -14.23 -21.49 -4.86
N ALA A 140 -14.02 -22.76 -5.18
CA ALA A 140 -12.93 -23.55 -4.62
C ALA A 140 -11.55 -22.99 -5.02
N ILE A 141 -11.35 -22.66 -6.30
CA ILE A 141 -10.08 -22.11 -6.80
C ILE A 141 -9.78 -20.76 -6.16
N VAL A 142 -10.72 -19.81 -6.23
CA VAL A 142 -10.50 -18.44 -5.71
C VAL A 142 -10.26 -18.47 -4.21
N LYS A 143 -11.08 -19.22 -3.47
CA LYS A 143 -10.96 -19.33 -2.01
C LYS A 143 -9.63 -19.93 -1.57
N ASP A 144 -9.19 -21.02 -2.22
CA ASP A 144 -7.94 -21.68 -1.86
C ASP A 144 -6.74 -20.75 -2.11
N ILE A 145 -6.71 -20.04 -3.25
CA ILE A 145 -5.65 -19.06 -3.56
C ILE A 145 -5.66 -17.89 -2.58
N MET A 146 -6.83 -17.30 -2.29
CA MET A 146 -6.94 -16.20 -1.31
C MET A 146 -6.43 -16.61 0.07
N LEU A 147 -6.84 -17.80 0.56
CA LEU A 147 -6.47 -18.26 1.90
C LEU A 147 -4.97 -18.60 1.99
N GLN A 148 -4.38 -19.17 0.94
CA GLN A 148 -2.93 -19.43 0.88
C GLN A 148 -2.10 -18.14 0.93
N ASN A 149 -2.64 -17.04 0.39
CA ASN A 149 -1.94 -15.75 0.29
C ASN A 149 -2.42 -14.72 1.34
N ARG A 150 -3.22 -15.13 2.32
CA ARG A 150 -3.95 -14.22 3.22
C ARG A 150 -3.07 -13.19 3.91
N GLU A 151 -2.01 -13.64 4.59
CA GLU A 151 -1.16 -12.74 5.38
C GLU A 151 -0.54 -11.64 4.51
N ALA A 152 -0.15 -11.99 3.29
CA ALA A 152 0.38 -11.03 2.32
C ALA A 152 -0.73 -10.11 1.79
N LEU A 153 -1.87 -10.66 1.37
CA LEU A 153 -2.99 -9.88 0.83
C LEU A 153 -3.49 -8.82 1.82
N GLU A 154 -3.54 -9.11 3.12
CA GLU A 154 -3.99 -8.15 4.14
C GLU A 154 -3.12 -6.89 4.25
N VAL A 155 -1.88 -6.88 3.74
CA VAL A 155 -0.94 -5.75 3.94
C VAL A 155 -0.17 -5.32 2.71
N PHE A 156 -0.13 -6.12 1.64
CA PHE A 156 0.73 -5.85 0.48
C PHE A 156 0.33 -4.58 -0.27
N PRO A 157 1.32 -3.85 -0.82
CA PRO A 157 1.08 -2.77 -1.77
C PRO A 157 0.72 -3.34 -3.15
N ALA A 158 0.03 -2.57 -3.99
CA ALA A 158 -0.27 -3.00 -5.36
C ALA A 158 0.86 -2.68 -6.36
N ALA A 159 1.82 -1.83 -5.97
CA ALA A 159 2.92 -1.43 -6.83
C ALA A 159 4.16 -1.00 -6.04
N TYR A 160 5.31 -0.94 -6.72
CA TYR A 160 6.55 -0.42 -6.13
C TYR A 160 6.55 1.10 -5.98
N ARG A 161 6.08 1.85 -6.99
CA ARG A 161 6.10 3.33 -7.01
C ARG A 161 4.86 3.97 -7.61
N LEU A 162 3.93 3.16 -8.10
CA LEU A 162 2.80 3.60 -8.93
C LEU A 162 1.50 3.59 -8.12
N HIS A 163 0.36 3.57 -8.81
CA HIS A 163 -0.94 3.48 -8.18
C HIS A 163 -0.99 2.42 -7.08
N HIS A 164 -1.55 2.82 -5.93
CA HIS A 164 -1.68 1.97 -4.75
C HIS A 164 -0.35 1.41 -4.19
N ALA A 165 0.77 2.12 -4.36
CA ALA A 165 2.03 1.86 -3.64
C ALA A 165 1.95 2.27 -2.15
N ILE A 166 0.93 1.76 -1.46
CA ILE A 166 0.60 2.03 -0.06
C ILE A 166 0.38 0.69 0.66
N VAL A 167 0.53 0.67 1.98
CA VAL A 167 0.23 -0.54 2.78
C VAL A 167 -1.25 -0.89 2.63
N GLY A 168 -1.54 -2.16 2.29
CA GLY A 168 -2.89 -2.65 1.99
C GLY A 168 -3.43 -2.20 0.62
N GLY A 169 -2.61 -1.56 -0.21
CA GLY A 169 -3.00 -1.05 -1.52
C GLY A 169 -3.46 -2.14 -2.49
N LEU A 170 -2.89 -3.35 -2.40
CA LEU A 170 -3.25 -4.48 -3.27
C LEU A 170 -4.74 -4.84 -3.10
N MET A 171 -5.18 -5.05 -1.86
CA MET A 171 -6.58 -5.40 -1.59
C MET A 171 -7.53 -4.23 -1.81
N LEU A 172 -7.10 -2.98 -1.59
CA LEU A 172 -7.90 -1.80 -1.91
C LEU A 172 -8.19 -1.72 -3.41
N HIS A 173 -7.14 -1.89 -4.23
CA HIS A 173 -7.23 -1.94 -5.69
C HIS A 173 -8.13 -3.08 -6.14
N THR A 174 -7.87 -4.31 -5.69
CA THR A 174 -8.72 -5.48 -5.99
C THR A 174 -10.19 -5.25 -5.62
N ALA A 175 -10.45 -4.70 -4.44
CA ALA A 175 -11.81 -4.47 -3.96
C ALA A 175 -12.55 -3.39 -4.77
N SER A 176 -11.86 -2.32 -5.16
CA SER A 176 -12.45 -1.28 -6.02
C SER A 176 -12.88 -1.83 -7.39
N ILE A 177 -12.05 -2.68 -8.01
CA ILE A 177 -12.37 -3.35 -9.28
C ILE A 177 -13.54 -4.30 -9.10
N VAL A 178 -13.57 -5.07 -8.01
CA VAL A 178 -14.69 -5.96 -7.67
C VAL A 178 -16.00 -5.17 -7.53
N GLU A 179 -15.99 -4.03 -6.85
CA GLU A 179 -17.20 -3.19 -6.74
C GLU A 179 -17.63 -2.61 -8.09
N MET A 180 -16.69 -2.13 -8.92
CA MET A 180 -17.03 -1.69 -10.28
C MET A 180 -17.57 -2.83 -11.15
N ALA A 181 -17.02 -4.04 -11.00
CA ALA A 181 -17.47 -5.23 -11.72
C ALA A 181 -18.88 -5.66 -11.32
N GLU A 182 -19.21 -5.60 -10.02
CA GLU A 182 -20.57 -5.82 -9.51
C GLU A 182 -21.56 -4.88 -10.17
N LYS A 183 -21.26 -3.58 -10.19
CA LYS A 183 -22.11 -2.57 -10.84
C LYS A 183 -22.20 -2.73 -12.35
N THR A 184 -21.13 -3.18 -12.99
CA THR A 184 -21.14 -3.51 -14.42
C THR A 184 -22.11 -4.66 -14.70
N CYS A 185 -22.14 -5.69 -13.86
CA CYS A 185 -23.07 -6.83 -14.00
C CYS A 185 -24.54 -6.44 -13.75
N GLU A 186 -24.81 -5.44 -12.89
CA GLU A 186 -26.16 -4.90 -12.70
C GLU A 186 -26.69 -4.23 -13.98
N VAL A 187 -25.82 -3.57 -14.75
CA VAL A 187 -26.16 -2.91 -16.02
C VAL A 187 -26.23 -3.92 -17.17
N TYR A 188 -25.31 -4.89 -17.22
CA TYR A 188 -25.17 -5.86 -18.29
C TYR A 188 -25.41 -7.29 -17.77
N PRO A 189 -26.67 -7.76 -17.71
CA PRO A 189 -27.03 -9.07 -17.13
C PRO A 189 -26.52 -10.27 -17.95
N ASN A 190 -25.98 -10.04 -19.15
CA ASN A 190 -25.37 -11.05 -20.00
C ASN A 190 -23.86 -11.26 -19.72
N VAL A 191 -23.30 -10.60 -18.70
CA VAL A 191 -21.95 -10.85 -18.19
C VAL A 191 -22.01 -11.97 -17.15
N ASN A 192 -21.12 -12.96 -17.25
CA ASN A 192 -20.95 -13.97 -16.23
C ASN A 192 -20.29 -13.33 -14.99
N ARG A 193 -21.16 -12.93 -14.05
CA ARG A 193 -20.76 -12.26 -12.82
C ARG A 193 -19.70 -13.03 -12.02
N GLU A 194 -19.87 -14.33 -11.82
CA GLU A 194 -18.94 -15.10 -10.95
C GLU A 194 -17.57 -15.26 -11.61
N LEU A 195 -17.52 -15.43 -12.94
CA LEU A 195 -16.26 -15.46 -13.68
C LEU A 195 -15.55 -14.09 -13.64
N LEU A 196 -16.28 -12.99 -13.87
CA LEU A 196 -15.71 -11.65 -13.80
C LEU A 196 -15.15 -11.35 -12.41
N LEU A 197 -15.92 -11.63 -11.35
CA LEU A 197 -15.47 -11.40 -9.97
C LEU A 197 -14.30 -12.31 -9.59
N ALA A 198 -14.29 -13.57 -10.02
CA ALA A 198 -13.16 -14.47 -9.80
C ALA A 198 -11.88 -13.95 -10.45
N GLY A 199 -11.95 -13.53 -11.71
CA GLY A 199 -10.81 -12.90 -12.39
C GLY A 199 -10.37 -11.61 -11.70
N ALA A 200 -11.30 -10.73 -11.33
CA ALA A 200 -11.00 -9.49 -10.61
C ALA A 200 -10.33 -9.73 -9.25
N ILE A 201 -10.75 -10.75 -8.49
CA ILE A 201 -10.14 -11.06 -7.19
C ILE A 201 -8.71 -11.61 -7.35
N LEU A 202 -8.44 -12.33 -8.45
CA LEU A 202 -7.19 -13.05 -8.63
C LEU A 202 -6.17 -12.35 -9.54
N HIS A 203 -6.55 -11.36 -10.34
CA HIS A 203 -5.70 -10.78 -11.41
C HIS A 203 -4.29 -10.41 -10.92
N ASP A 204 -4.22 -9.84 -9.72
CA ASP A 204 -3.00 -9.32 -9.11
C ASP A 204 -2.50 -10.12 -7.90
N VAL A 205 -3.10 -11.27 -7.57
CA VAL A 205 -2.75 -12.02 -6.35
C VAL A 205 -1.28 -12.39 -6.30
N ALA A 206 -0.65 -12.64 -7.45
CA ALA A 206 0.75 -13.02 -7.55
C ALA A 206 1.73 -11.84 -7.35
N LYS A 207 1.24 -10.61 -7.14
CA LYS A 207 2.07 -9.50 -6.63
C LYS A 207 2.67 -9.81 -5.26
N THR A 208 2.05 -10.73 -4.50
CA THR A 208 2.60 -11.28 -3.25
C THR A 208 3.90 -12.06 -3.44
N PHE A 209 4.11 -12.62 -4.63
CA PHE A 209 5.35 -13.31 -5.04
C PHE A 209 6.32 -12.36 -5.73
N GLU A 210 5.81 -11.41 -6.51
CA GLU A 210 6.60 -10.53 -7.36
C GLU A 210 7.43 -9.51 -6.55
N MET A 211 6.89 -9.00 -5.44
CA MET A 211 7.48 -7.89 -4.70
C MET A 211 8.04 -8.29 -3.33
N ASN A 212 9.13 -7.62 -2.92
CA ASN A 212 9.62 -7.63 -1.55
C ASN A 212 8.98 -6.48 -0.76
N THR A 213 8.57 -6.73 0.47
CA THR A 213 8.14 -5.69 1.40
C THR A 213 9.15 -5.51 2.54
N GLY A 214 9.36 -4.26 2.95
CA GLY A 214 10.17 -3.93 4.13
C GLY A 214 9.35 -4.00 5.41
N LYS A 215 9.95 -3.62 6.54
CA LYS A 215 9.26 -3.51 7.84
C LYS A 215 8.07 -2.55 7.84
N THR A 216 8.09 -1.57 6.93
CA THR A 216 7.01 -0.61 6.72
C THR A 216 5.77 -1.22 6.07
N GLY A 217 5.88 -2.43 5.49
CA GLY A 217 4.86 -3.00 4.60
C GLY A 217 4.86 -2.38 3.18
N LEU A 218 5.69 -1.37 2.91
CA LEU A 218 5.87 -0.85 1.55
C LEU A 218 6.81 -1.76 0.75
N CYS A 219 6.65 -1.70 -0.57
CA CYS A 219 7.51 -2.42 -1.49
C CYS A 219 8.91 -1.82 -1.48
N THR A 220 9.93 -2.67 -1.32
CA THR A 220 11.35 -2.28 -1.34
C THR A 220 12.04 -2.62 -2.65
N GLY A 221 11.39 -3.40 -3.50
CA GLY A 221 11.84 -3.82 -4.82
C GLY A 221 11.21 -5.14 -5.24
N TYR A 222 11.64 -5.68 -6.37
CA TYR A 222 11.15 -6.95 -6.90
C TYR A 222 11.96 -8.14 -6.37
N THR A 223 11.32 -9.31 -6.26
CA THR A 223 12.03 -10.58 -6.05
C THR A 223 12.70 -11.01 -7.36
N VAL A 224 13.69 -11.90 -7.29
CA VAL A 224 14.29 -12.48 -8.51
C VAL A 224 13.22 -13.17 -9.37
N GLY A 225 12.26 -13.85 -8.73
CA GLY A 225 11.14 -14.47 -9.43
C GLY A 225 10.19 -13.43 -10.04
N GLY A 226 9.93 -12.33 -9.34
CA GLY A 226 9.15 -11.21 -9.87
C GLY A 226 9.77 -10.60 -11.12
N GLU A 227 11.08 -10.34 -11.10
CA GLU A 227 11.79 -9.74 -12.22
C GLU A 227 11.86 -10.67 -13.45
N LEU A 228 11.99 -11.99 -13.23
CA LEU A 228 12.15 -12.97 -14.32
C LEU A 228 10.84 -13.55 -14.85
N ILE A 229 9.81 -13.66 -14.00
CA ILE A 229 8.54 -14.34 -14.32
C ILE A 229 7.36 -13.37 -14.33
N GLY A 230 7.32 -12.43 -13.39
CA GLY A 230 6.20 -11.49 -13.23
C GLY A 230 4.93 -12.11 -12.65
N HIS A 231 4.04 -11.25 -12.13
CA HIS A 231 2.80 -11.67 -11.48
C HIS A 231 1.77 -12.25 -12.47
N LEU A 232 1.69 -11.82 -13.73
CA LEU A 232 0.73 -12.37 -14.69
C LEU A 232 0.95 -13.87 -14.91
N VAL A 233 2.19 -14.24 -15.25
CA VAL A 233 2.56 -15.64 -15.48
C VAL A 233 2.45 -16.43 -14.19
N LYS A 234 2.95 -15.89 -13.07
CA LYS A 234 2.87 -16.58 -11.78
C LYS A 234 1.43 -16.77 -11.30
N GLY A 235 0.55 -15.81 -11.55
CA GLY A 235 -0.87 -15.87 -11.20
C GLY A 235 -1.60 -16.95 -11.98
N ALA A 236 -1.35 -17.05 -13.29
CA ALA A 236 -1.87 -18.16 -14.10
C ALA A 236 -1.33 -19.53 -13.60
N MET A 237 -0.05 -19.61 -13.23
CA MET A 237 0.49 -20.84 -12.60
C MET A 237 -0.20 -21.17 -11.28
N MET A 238 -0.49 -20.18 -10.42
CA MET A 238 -1.22 -20.40 -9.16
C MET A 238 -2.64 -20.94 -9.41
N VAL A 239 -3.32 -20.47 -10.45
CA VAL A 239 -4.63 -21.00 -10.88
C VAL A 239 -4.49 -22.46 -11.32
N ASN A 240 -3.57 -22.76 -12.22
CA ASN A 240 -3.34 -24.12 -12.73
C ASN A 240 -2.97 -25.11 -11.62
N ASP A 241 -2.04 -24.74 -10.74
CA ASP A 241 -1.56 -25.59 -9.66
C ASP A 241 -2.67 -25.85 -8.64
N THR A 242 -3.47 -24.83 -8.32
CA THR A 242 -4.66 -24.97 -7.47
C THR A 242 -5.71 -25.87 -8.11
N ALA A 243 -6.00 -25.69 -9.40
CA ALA A 243 -6.96 -26.52 -10.12
C ALA A 243 -6.53 -28.00 -10.13
N LYS A 244 -5.26 -28.29 -10.41
CA LYS A 244 -4.69 -29.64 -10.33
C LYS A 244 -4.80 -30.24 -8.93
N LYS A 245 -4.46 -29.47 -7.89
CA LYS A 245 -4.58 -29.88 -6.49
C LYS A 245 -6.02 -30.25 -6.12
N LEU A 246 -7.00 -29.51 -6.66
CA LEU A 246 -8.43 -29.73 -6.41
C LEU A 246 -9.07 -30.77 -7.34
N GLY A 247 -8.34 -31.28 -8.34
CA GLY A 247 -8.88 -32.20 -9.35
C GLY A 247 -9.85 -31.54 -10.32
N ILE A 248 -9.76 -30.22 -10.51
CA ILE A 248 -10.60 -29.44 -11.43
C ILE A 248 -9.89 -29.34 -12.78
N SER A 249 -10.60 -29.65 -13.86
CA SER A 249 -10.06 -29.65 -15.23
C SER A 249 -11.02 -29.05 -16.26
N SER A 250 -11.99 -28.26 -15.81
CA SER A 250 -12.97 -27.61 -16.68
C SER A 250 -12.36 -26.43 -17.44
N GLU A 251 -13.08 -25.95 -18.45
CA GLU A 251 -12.69 -24.76 -19.23
C GLU A 251 -12.55 -23.49 -18.37
N THR A 252 -13.23 -23.44 -17.22
CA THR A 252 -13.14 -22.36 -16.24
C THR A 252 -11.71 -22.06 -15.82
N VAL A 253 -10.86 -23.08 -15.70
CA VAL A 253 -9.44 -22.90 -15.34
C VAL A 253 -8.73 -22.08 -16.41
N THR A 254 -8.90 -22.44 -17.67
CA THR A 254 -8.30 -21.74 -18.82
C THR A 254 -8.83 -20.31 -18.96
N LEU A 255 -10.12 -20.09 -18.68
CA LEU A 255 -10.70 -18.74 -18.68
C LEU A 255 -10.06 -17.87 -17.60
N LEU A 256 -9.89 -18.37 -16.38
CA LEU A 256 -9.22 -17.64 -15.30
C LEU A 256 -7.74 -17.35 -15.63
N GLU A 257 -7.00 -18.33 -16.14
CA GLU A 257 -5.62 -18.13 -16.61
C GLU A 257 -5.56 -17.03 -17.66
N HIS A 258 -6.48 -17.04 -18.64
CA HIS A 258 -6.54 -16.02 -19.70
C HIS A 258 -6.85 -14.63 -19.14
N MET A 259 -7.80 -14.51 -18.20
CA MET A 259 -8.09 -13.22 -17.54
C MET A 259 -6.85 -12.65 -16.87
N ILE A 260 -6.11 -13.47 -16.11
CA ILE A 260 -4.86 -13.04 -15.45
C ILE A 260 -3.79 -12.70 -16.49
N LEU A 261 -3.63 -13.48 -17.55
CA LEU A 261 -2.59 -13.23 -18.57
C LEU A 261 -2.89 -12.01 -19.46
N SER A 262 -4.14 -11.56 -19.50
CA SER A 262 -4.58 -10.50 -20.41
C SER A 262 -5.03 -9.21 -19.75
N HIS A 263 -5.11 -9.13 -18.41
CA HIS A 263 -5.72 -7.98 -17.73
C HIS A 263 -5.02 -6.64 -17.99
N HIS A 264 -3.72 -6.62 -18.30
CA HIS A 264 -3.03 -5.39 -18.77
C HIS A 264 -3.44 -4.92 -20.18
N GLY A 265 -4.34 -5.63 -20.87
CA GLY A 265 -4.97 -5.24 -22.12
C GLY A 265 -4.13 -5.51 -23.37
N ILE A 266 -2.98 -4.88 -23.49
CA ILE A 266 -2.09 -5.03 -24.67
C ILE A 266 -0.67 -5.43 -24.27
N PRO A 267 0.08 -6.15 -25.14
CA PRO A 267 1.45 -6.56 -24.84
C PRO A 267 2.40 -5.42 -24.52
N GLU A 268 2.19 -4.24 -25.09
CA GLU A 268 2.96 -3.03 -24.81
C GLU A 268 2.84 -2.57 -23.36
N TYR A 269 1.77 -2.96 -22.67
CA TYR A 269 1.55 -2.72 -21.24
C TYR A 269 1.86 -3.95 -20.36
N GLY A 270 2.43 -5.00 -20.95
CA GLY A 270 2.90 -6.19 -20.23
C GLY A 270 1.94 -7.38 -20.26
N ALA A 271 0.79 -7.29 -20.95
CA ALA A 271 -0.09 -8.45 -21.14
C ALA A 271 0.60 -9.53 -21.98
N ALA A 272 0.40 -10.81 -21.66
CA ALA A 272 0.92 -11.90 -22.51
C ALA A 272 0.11 -12.01 -23.82
N VAL A 273 -1.20 -11.77 -23.72
CA VAL A 273 -2.18 -11.80 -24.81
C VAL A 273 -3.26 -10.75 -24.57
N ARG A 274 -3.98 -10.35 -25.62
CA ARG A 274 -5.13 -9.44 -25.46
C ARG A 274 -6.31 -10.17 -24.82
N PRO A 275 -7.23 -9.47 -24.13
CA PRO A 275 -8.49 -10.06 -23.71
C PRO A 275 -9.27 -10.61 -24.92
N MET A 276 -9.88 -11.80 -24.77
CA MET A 276 -10.51 -12.52 -25.90
C MET A 276 -11.97 -12.90 -25.63
N PHE A 277 -12.51 -12.51 -24.47
CA PHE A 277 -13.91 -12.71 -24.12
C PHE A 277 -14.39 -11.58 -23.20
N LEU A 278 -15.71 -11.48 -23.04
CA LEU A 278 -16.37 -10.32 -22.46
C LEU A 278 -15.87 -9.99 -21.05
N GLU A 279 -15.80 -10.97 -20.16
CA GLU A 279 -15.37 -10.77 -18.78
C GLU A 279 -13.88 -10.37 -18.71
N ALA A 280 -13.03 -10.92 -19.59
CA ALA A 280 -11.62 -10.52 -19.65
C ALA A 280 -11.44 -9.08 -20.13
N GLU A 281 -12.22 -8.65 -21.13
CA GLU A 281 -12.20 -7.27 -21.64
C GLU A 281 -12.70 -6.28 -20.59
N ILE A 282 -13.77 -6.64 -19.88
CA ILE A 282 -14.30 -5.84 -18.77
C ILE A 282 -13.25 -5.73 -17.66
N LEU A 283 -12.65 -6.84 -17.22
CA LEU A 283 -11.61 -6.82 -16.19
C LEU A 283 -10.46 -5.89 -16.58
N SER A 284 -9.93 -6.04 -17.79
CA SER A 284 -8.83 -5.19 -18.26
C SER A 284 -9.19 -3.70 -18.29
N THR A 285 -10.42 -3.38 -18.70
CA THR A 285 -10.92 -2.01 -18.72
C THR A 285 -11.06 -1.44 -17.30
N LEU A 286 -11.60 -2.23 -16.36
CA LEU A 286 -11.81 -1.81 -14.98
C LEU A 286 -10.48 -1.64 -14.23
N ASP A 287 -9.52 -2.52 -14.48
CA ASP A 287 -8.15 -2.40 -13.95
C ASP A 287 -7.48 -1.09 -14.39
N SER A 288 -7.49 -0.83 -15.70
CA SER A 288 -6.95 0.41 -16.27
C SER A 288 -7.68 1.65 -15.76
N LEU A 289 -9.00 1.57 -15.56
CA LEU A 289 -9.81 2.67 -15.03
C LEU A 289 -9.43 2.98 -13.59
N ASP A 290 -9.29 1.97 -12.71
CA ASP A 290 -8.91 2.19 -11.31
C ASP A 290 -7.53 2.87 -11.22
N ALA A 291 -6.54 2.33 -11.96
CA ALA A 291 -5.21 2.92 -12.04
C ALA A 291 -5.26 4.38 -12.51
N THR A 292 -6.09 4.67 -13.53
CA THR A 292 -6.27 6.03 -14.05
C THR A 292 -6.87 6.97 -13.00
N ILE A 293 -7.93 6.55 -12.30
CA ILE A 293 -8.57 7.35 -11.24
C ILE A 293 -7.54 7.67 -10.15
N PHE A 294 -6.81 6.67 -9.66
CA PHE A 294 -5.78 6.87 -8.64
C PHE A 294 -4.73 7.90 -9.07
N GLU A 295 -4.17 7.77 -10.27
CA GLU A 295 -3.13 8.67 -10.76
C GLU A 295 -3.64 10.10 -10.96
N PHE A 296 -4.88 10.28 -11.43
CA PHE A 296 -5.50 11.62 -11.52
C PHE A 296 -5.67 12.27 -10.14
N ASN A 297 -6.23 11.54 -9.18
CA ASN A 297 -6.42 12.03 -7.81
C ASN A 297 -5.07 12.35 -7.13
N SER A 298 -4.07 11.47 -7.29
CA SER A 298 -2.70 11.65 -6.76
C SER A 298 -1.98 12.86 -7.38
N ALA A 299 -2.24 13.19 -8.64
CA ALA A 299 -1.67 14.36 -9.30
C ALA A 299 -2.42 15.65 -8.91
N ALA A 300 -3.75 15.62 -8.91
CA ALA A 300 -4.59 16.78 -8.59
C ALA A 300 -4.46 17.23 -7.13
N SER A 301 -4.31 16.29 -6.18
CA SER A 301 -4.17 16.58 -4.74
C SER A 301 -2.87 17.30 -4.36
N LYS A 302 -1.90 17.39 -5.29
CA LYS A 302 -0.62 18.08 -5.08
C LYS A 302 -0.62 19.53 -5.53
N VAL A 303 -1.72 20.02 -6.12
CA VAL A 303 -1.84 21.39 -6.63
C VAL A 303 -3.14 22.02 -6.16
N GLU A 304 -3.15 23.35 -6.08
CA GLU A 304 -4.35 24.09 -5.66
C GLU A 304 -5.45 24.04 -6.73
N PRO A 305 -6.73 24.21 -6.34
CA PRO A 305 -7.81 24.38 -7.29
C PRO A 305 -7.54 25.50 -8.32
N GLY A 306 -7.74 25.19 -9.59
CA GLY A 306 -7.45 26.10 -10.72
C GLY A 306 -6.05 25.96 -11.31
N GLU A 307 -5.22 25.07 -10.77
CA GLU A 307 -3.84 24.85 -11.25
C GLU A 307 -3.66 23.52 -11.97
N PHE A 308 -2.54 23.42 -12.71
CA PHE A 308 -2.12 22.21 -13.37
C PHE A 308 -0.95 21.56 -12.63
N SER A 309 -0.98 20.23 -12.53
CA SER A 309 0.17 19.43 -12.11
C SER A 309 1.32 19.52 -13.13
N ASP A 310 2.49 19.01 -12.72
CA ASP A 310 3.52 18.58 -13.66
C ASP A 310 2.99 17.47 -14.60
N ARG A 311 3.73 17.19 -15.67
CA ARG A 311 3.36 16.11 -16.59
C ARG A 311 3.46 14.75 -15.88
N GLN A 312 2.40 13.95 -16.00
CA GLN A 312 2.28 12.64 -15.39
C GLN A 312 2.60 11.58 -16.44
N TRP A 313 3.75 10.90 -16.31
CA TRP A 313 4.21 9.91 -17.28
C TRP A 313 3.17 8.79 -17.51
N MET A 314 2.53 8.31 -16.44
CA MET A 314 1.49 7.26 -16.50
C MET A 314 0.18 7.67 -17.14
N LEU A 315 0.01 8.97 -17.41
CA LEU A 315 -1.19 9.50 -18.04
C LEU A 315 -0.83 10.08 -19.42
N ASP A 316 -0.07 9.31 -20.21
CA ASP A 316 0.42 9.72 -21.53
C ASP A 316 1.18 11.05 -21.50
N ASN A 317 1.93 11.26 -20.41
CA ASN A 317 2.72 12.47 -20.17
C ASN A 317 1.86 13.76 -20.13
N ARG A 318 0.55 13.68 -19.80
CA ARG A 318 -0.35 14.83 -19.72
C ARG A 318 -0.26 15.55 -18.38
N LYS A 319 -0.65 16.83 -18.36
CA LYS A 319 -0.87 17.57 -17.11
C LYS A 319 -2.29 17.30 -16.61
N VAL A 320 -2.46 17.20 -15.30
CA VAL A 320 -3.77 17.08 -14.65
C VAL A 320 -4.19 18.45 -14.13
N PHE A 321 -5.45 18.81 -14.38
CA PHE A 321 -6.04 20.07 -13.90
C PHE A 321 -6.86 19.80 -12.64
N ASN A 322 -6.57 20.50 -11.54
CA ASN A 322 -7.42 20.45 -10.35
C ASN A 322 -8.59 21.42 -10.50
N HIS A 323 -9.78 20.91 -10.81
CA HIS A 323 -10.95 21.75 -11.05
C HIS A 323 -11.64 22.26 -9.77
N GLY A 324 -11.36 21.68 -8.59
CA GLY A 324 -11.92 22.12 -7.30
C GLY A 324 -13.42 21.92 -7.07
N LEU A 325 -14.15 21.27 -7.98
CA LEU A 325 -15.60 20.99 -7.83
C LEU A 325 -15.88 19.71 -7.02
N ALA A 326 -14.86 18.88 -6.84
CA ALA A 326 -14.89 17.67 -6.03
C ALA A 326 -13.55 17.54 -5.29
N PRO A 327 -13.49 16.80 -4.16
CA PRO A 327 -12.24 16.50 -3.51
C PRO A 327 -11.27 15.78 -4.45
N SER A 328 -10.00 16.16 -4.42
CA SER A 328 -8.94 15.54 -5.21
C SER A 328 -8.36 14.30 -4.55
N ASP A 329 -8.65 14.05 -3.28
CA ASP A 329 -8.16 12.87 -2.57
C ASP A 329 -8.72 11.59 -3.20
N TYR A 330 -7.87 10.59 -3.37
CA TYR A 330 -8.31 9.27 -3.80
C TYR A 330 -9.11 8.62 -2.66
N LYS A 331 -10.34 8.20 -2.96
CA LYS A 331 -11.23 7.50 -2.03
C LYS A 331 -12.01 6.41 -2.73
N VAL A 332 -12.18 5.29 -2.05
CA VAL A 332 -13.00 4.17 -2.52
C VAL A 332 -14.10 3.92 -1.52
N ASN A 333 -15.35 3.89 -1.99
CA ASN A 333 -16.46 3.43 -1.18
C ASN A 333 -16.68 1.94 -1.44
N LEU A 334 -16.38 1.10 -0.45
CA LEU A 334 -16.55 -0.35 -0.51
C LEU A 334 -17.95 -0.82 -0.06
N GLY A 335 -18.89 0.11 0.14
CA GLY A 335 -20.29 -0.20 0.38
C GLY A 335 -20.61 -0.75 1.78
N GLU A 336 -19.85 -0.33 2.81
CA GLU A 336 -20.15 -0.63 4.23
C GLU A 336 -21.49 -0.07 4.72
#